data_AF-D8FY00-F1
#
_entry.id   AF-D8FY00-F1
#
_cell.length_a   1.000
_cell.length_b   1.000
_cell.length_c   1.000
_cell.angle_alpha   90.00
_cell.angle_beta   90.00
_cell.angle_gamma   90.00
#
_symmetry.space_group_name_H-M   'P 1'
#
loop_
_entity.id
_entity.type
_entity.pdbx_description
1 polymer ?
#
loop_
_entity_poly.entity_id
_entity_poly.type
_entity_poly.pdbx_seq_one_letter_code
_entity_poly.pdbx_strand_id
1 'polypeptide(L)'
;MIQYLKSVLTASAIVFVSSALASSPAIGQTATFFCGTSSGNPATIATQEGKNIPVILWVADNYFSESGEDAITRCTRVSGILNTYRQQGNWNNIITATKSQNGQSLICAANSQDGSCRLLYQVPKGLTPEQARQELIKRVNNPSLNTPPIQVN
;
A
#
# COMPACT_ATOMS: atom_id res chain seq x y z
N MET A 1 41.30 28.05 -74.55
CA MET A 1 42.01 27.82 -73.27
C MET A 1 41.00 27.24 -72.29
N ILE A 2 41.32 26.10 -71.69
CA ILE A 2 40.44 25.18 -70.95
C ILE A 2 40.41 25.54 -69.44
N GLN A 3 39.24 25.31 -68.81
CA GLN A 3 38.94 25.19 -67.35
C GLN A 3 39.20 26.45 -66.48
N TYR A 4 38.43 26.74 -65.44
CA TYR A 4 38.17 25.93 -64.24
C TYR A 4 36.78 26.20 -63.63
N LEU A 5 35.97 25.15 -63.44
CA LEU A 5 34.94 25.12 -62.40
C LEU A 5 35.66 24.85 -61.07
N LYS A 6 35.47 25.70 -60.06
CA LYS A 6 35.82 25.37 -58.68
C LYS A 6 34.53 25.25 -57.87
N SER A 7 34.29 24.00 -57.49
CA SER A 7 33.14 23.47 -56.76
C SER A 7 32.94 24.18 -55.42
N VAL A 8 31.72 24.59 -55.12
CA VAL A 8 31.31 25.05 -53.78
C VAL A 8 30.83 23.82 -53.01
N LEU A 9 31.62 23.35 -52.05
CA LEU A 9 31.22 22.29 -51.12
C LEU A 9 30.41 22.94 -49.99
N THR A 10 29.09 23.01 -50.15
CA THR A 10 28.17 23.33 -49.06
C THR A 10 28.03 22.10 -48.14
N ALA A 11 28.78 22.11 -47.03
CA ALA A 11 28.63 21.11 -45.98
C ALA A 11 27.36 21.45 -45.16
N SER A 12 26.26 20.76 -45.43
CA SER A 12 25.05 20.84 -44.60
C SER A 12 25.24 19.98 -43.34
N ALA A 13 25.34 20.63 -42.18
CA ALA A 13 25.30 19.94 -40.89
C ALA A 13 23.85 19.59 -40.54
N ILE A 14 23.51 18.29 -40.53
CA ILE A 14 22.21 17.80 -40.07
C ILE A 14 22.27 17.72 -38.54
N VAL A 15 21.59 18.63 -37.86
CA VAL A 15 21.44 18.59 -36.39
C VAL A 15 20.32 17.61 -36.07
N PHE A 16 20.65 16.41 -35.63
CA PHE A 16 19.67 15.46 -35.12
C PHE A 16 19.14 15.96 -33.77
N VAL A 17 17.95 16.57 -33.77
CA VAL A 17 17.24 16.92 -32.55
C VAL A 17 16.63 15.63 -31.99
N SER A 18 17.33 15.00 -31.05
CA SER A 18 16.80 13.87 -30.29
C SER A 18 15.66 14.36 -29.41
N SER A 19 14.42 14.12 -29.82
CA SER A 19 13.26 14.26 -28.94
C SER A 19 13.33 13.18 -27.87
N ALA A 20 13.82 13.55 -26.68
CA ALA A 20 13.69 12.71 -25.50
C ALA A 20 12.21 12.56 -25.19
N LEU A 21 11.63 11.39 -25.50
CA LEU A 21 10.34 10.98 -24.97
C LEU A 21 10.51 10.81 -23.46
N ALA A 22 10.16 11.85 -22.72
CA ALA A 22 10.05 11.77 -21.27
C ALA A 22 8.92 10.79 -20.95
N SER A 23 9.28 9.52 -20.71
CA SER A 23 8.37 8.56 -20.10
C SER A 23 8.16 9.01 -18.66
N SER A 24 7.10 9.77 -18.40
CA SER A 24 6.64 9.99 -17.04
C SER A 24 6.37 8.60 -16.42
N PRO A 25 6.93 8.28 -15.24
CA PRO A 25 6.53 7.06 -14.56
C PRO A 25 5.02 7.14 -14.38
N ALA A 26 4.29 6.12 -14.84
CA ALA A 26 2.90 5.99 -14.49
C ALA A 26 2.85 5.98 -12.96
N ILE A 27 2.32 7.06 -12.36
CA ILE A 27 2.00 7.09 -10.95
C ILE A 27 0.90 6.05 -10.81
N GLY A 28 1.28 4.81 -10.49
CA GLY A 28 0.34 3.74 -10.22
C GLY A 28 -0.65 4.25 -9.18
N GLN A 29 -1.95 4.10 -9.43
CA GLN A 29 -2.97 4.61 -8.53
C GLN A 29 -2.75 3.98 -7.15
N THR A 30 -2.32 4.81 -6.20
CA THR A 30 -2.19 4.40 -4.81
C THR A 30 -3.57 3.98 -4.30
N ALA A 31 -3.67 2.76 -3.78
CA ALA A 31 -4.94 2.26 -3.26
C ALA A 31 -5.50 3.18 -2.17
N THR A 32 -6.81 3.40 -2.20
CA THR A 32 -7.56 4.01 -1.09
C THR A 32 -8.17 2.91 -0.24
N PHE A 33 -8.43 3.21 1.04
CA PHE A 33 -8.94 2.21 1.98
C PHE A 33 -10.24 2.68 2.62
N PHE A 34 -11.22 1.77 2.73
CA PHE A 34 -12.48 2.02 3.40
C PHE A 34 -12.98 0.76 4.10
N CYS A 35 -13.87 0.95 5.08
CA CYS A 35 -14.56 -0.17 5.71
C CYS A 35 -15.82 -0.50 4.91
N GLY A 36 -15.99 -1.75 4.54
CA GLY A 36 -17.16 -2.26 3.86
C GLY A 36 -17.51 -3.66 4.34
N THR A 37 -18.11 -4.45 3.48
CA THR A 37 -18.52 -5.81 3.80
C THR A 37 -17.97 -6.79 2.77
N SER A 38 -17.47 -7.93 3.22
CA SER A 38 -17.06 -9.05 2.37
C SER A 38 -17.48 -10.35 3.05
N SER A 39 -18.12 -11.25 2.30
CA SER A 39 -18.58 -12.55 2.84
C SER A 39 -19.38 -12.43 4.15
N GLY A 40 -20.25 -11.42 4.25
CA GLY A 40 -21.10 -11.17 5.42
C GLY A 40 -20.40 -10.55 6.64
N ASN A 41 -19.09 -10.29 6.60
CA ASN A 41 -18.33 -9.72 7.70
C ASN A 41 -17.81 -8.31 7.35
N PRO A 42 -17.59 -7.41 8.33
CA PRO A 42 -16.86 -6.18 8.10
C PRO A 42 -15.49 -6.47 7.49
N ALA A 43 -15.08 -5.66 6.52
CA ALA A 43 -13.82 -5.83 5.80
C ALA A 43 -13.15 -4.49 5.54
N THR A 44 -11.84 -4.42 5.78
CA THR A 44 -11.01 -3.34 5.25
C THR A 44 -10.77 -3.61 3.78
N ILE A 45 -11.31 -2.75 2.92
CA ILE A 45 -11.28 -2.90 1.47
C ILE A 45 -10.34 -1.87 0.88
N ALA A 46 -9.43 -2.32 0.02
CA ALA A 46 -8.63 -1.49 -0.84
C ALA A 46 -9.36 -1.23 -2.17
N THR A 47 -9.45 0.03 -2.59
CA THR A 47 -9.87 0.39 -3.95
C THR A 47 -8.65 0.73 -4.78
N GLN A 48 -8.43 -0.04 -5.85
CA GLN A 48 -7.36 0.20 -6.81
C GLN A 48 -7.88 -0.07 -8.22
N GLU A 49 -7.68 0.88 -9.15
CA GLU A 49 -8.15 0.78 -10.54
C GLU A 49 -9.66 0.46 -10.65
N GLY A 50 -10.46 1.06 -9.76
CA GLY A 50 -11.90 0.84 -9.69
C GLY A 50 -12.34 -0.52 -9.12
N LYS A 51 -11.40 -1.38 -8.71
CA LYS A 51 -11.68 -2.69 -8.09
C LYS A 51 -11.66 -2.57 -6.57
N ASN A 52 -12.64 -3.20 -5.93
CA ASN A 52 -12.73 -3.31 -4.48
C ASN A 52 -12.18 -4.68 -4.04
N ILE A 53 -11.08 -4.66 -3.29
CA ILE A 53 -10.30 -5.84 -2.92
C ILE A 53 -10.27 -5.93 -1.39
N PRO A 54 -10.89 -6.96 -0.77
CA PRO A 54 -10.82 -7.12 0.68
C PRO A 54 -9.38 -7.47 1.10
N VAL A 55 -8.82 -6.68 2.02
CA VAL A 55 -7.45 -6.86 2.54
C VAL A 55 -7.47 -7.53 3.90
N ILE A 56 -8.38 -7.12 4.78
CA ILE A 56 -8.57 -7.68 6.12
C ILE A 56 -10.04 -8.01 6.30
N LEU A 57 -10.33 -9.22 6.77
CA LEU A 57 -11.67 -9.68 7.12
C LEU A 57 -11.78 -9.75 8.65
N TRP A 58 -12.73 -9.02 9.22
CA TRP A 58 -12.94 -8.88 10.66
C TRP A 58 -14.03 -9.87 11.10
N VAL A 59 -13.63 -11.10 11.46
CA VAL A 59 -14.57 -12.22 11.70
C VAL A 59 -14.90 -12.47 13.17
N ALA A 60 -14.16 -11.87 14.09
CA ALA A 60 -14.45 -11.96 15.52
C ALA A 60 -15.13 -10.71 16.05
N ASP A 61 -16.17 -10.91 16.86
CA ASP A 61 -16.71 -9.89 17.74
C ASP A 61 -15.85 -9.81 19.01
N ASN A 62 -15.69 -8.60 19.58
CA ASN A 62 -14.84 -8.33 20.76
C ASN A 62 -13.33 -8.56 20.54
N TYR A 63 -12.80 -7.98 19.47
CA TYR A 63 -11.41 -8.09 19.05
C TYR A 63 -10.36 -7.80 20.11
N PHE A 64 -10.71 -6.86 20.97
CA PHE A 64 -9.94 -6.52 22.14
C PHE A 64 -10.89 -6.69 23.30
N SER A 65 -10.82 -7.85 23.97
CA SER A 65 -11.57 -8.15 25.19
C SER A 65 -11.39 -7.06 26.26
N GLU A 66 -10.24 -6.37 26.24
CA GLU A 66 -9.92 -5.25 27.12
C GLU A 66 -10.60 -3.93 26.71
N SER A 67 -10.88 -3.70 25.43
CA SER A 67 -11.46 -2.44 24.95
C SER A 67 -12.94 -2.53 24.55
N GLY A 68 -13.52 -3.73 24.48
CA GLY A 68 -14.92 -3.95 24.08
C GLY A 68 -15.25 -3.48 22.66
N GLU A 69 -14.24 -3.37 21.80
CA GLU A 69 -14.44 -2.84 20.45
C GLU A 69 -14.94 -3.93 19.49
N ASP A 70 -16.00 -3.59 18.76
CA ASP A 70 -16.60 -4.45 17.75
C ASP A 70 -15.85 -4.44 16.41
N ALA A 71 -16.17 -5.42 15.56
CA ALA A 71 -15.53 -5.60 14.26
C ALA A 71 -15.71 -4.38 13.33
N ILE A 72 -16.87 -3.72 13.34
CA ILE A 72 -17.16 -2.59 12.45
C ILE A 72 -16.39 -1.33 12.85
N THR A 73 -16.27 -1.07 14.15
CA THR A 73 -15.50 0.06 14.69
C THR A 73 -14.02 -0.12 14.38
N ARG A 74 -13.48 -1.32 14.61
CA ARG A 74 -12.08 -1.64 14.28
C ARG A 74 -11.83 -1.52 12.78
N CYS A 75 -12.71 -2.09 11.95
CA CYS A 75 -12.65 -1.99 10.50
C CYS A 75 -12.60 -0.53 10.02
N THR A 76 -13.46 0.33 10.56
CA THR A 76 -13.50 1.77 10.25
C THR A 76 -12.19 2.45 10.65
N ARG A 77 -11.71 2.21 11.86
CA ARG A 77 -10.46 2.79 12.37
C ARG A 77 -9.25 2.37 11.54
N VAL A 78 -9.09 1.08 11.27
CA VAL A 78 -7.97 0.55 10.48
C VAL A 78 -7.97 1.09 9.06
N SER A 79 -9.15 1.14 8.43
CA SER A 79 -9.28 1.71 7.09
C SER A 79 -8.85 3.19 7.08
N GLY A 80 -9.26 3.96 8.09
CA GLY A 80 -8.82 5.35 8.26
C GLY A 80 -7.31 5.51 8.49
N ILE A 81 -6.70 4.63 9.30
CA ILE A 81 -5.25 4.61 9.53
C ILE A 81 -4.54 4.35 8.20
N LEU A 82 -4.87 3.27 7.49
CA LEU A 82 -4.24 2.96 6.19
C LEU A 82 -4.45 4.10 5.18
N ASN A 83 -5.64 4.69 5.11
CA ASN A 83 -5.89 5.81 4.22
C ASN A 83 -5.08 7.07 4.59
N THR A 84 -4.74 7.26 5.87
CA THR A 84 -3.84 8.35 6.32
C THR A 84 -2.41 8.15 5.80
N TYR A 85 -1.92 6.92 5.84
CA TYR A 85 -0.54 6.59 5.51
C TYR A 85 -0.28 6.30 4.03
N ARG A 86 -1.32 6.08 3.21
CA ARG A 86 -1.19 5.64 1.81
C ARG A 86 -0.25 6.51 0.96
N GLN A 87 -0.21 7.82 1.20
CA GLN A 87 0.62 8.75 0.41
C GLN A 87 2.09 8.78 0.85
N GLN A 88 2.44 8.18 1.99
CA GLN A 88 3.81 8.16 2.49
C GLN A 88 4.68 7.09 1.79
N GLY A 89 4.08 6.20 1.00
CA GLY A 89 4.72 5.37 -0.02
C GLY A 89 5.57 4.19 0.48
N ASN A 90 6.21 4.27 1.64
CA ASN A 90 7.04 3.18 2.16
C ASN A 90 6.38 2.46 3.34
N TRP A 91 5.50 1.50 3.03
CA TRP A 91 4.82 0.68 4.02
C TRP A 91 5.77 -0.14 4.92
N ASN A 92 7.01 -0.42 4.50
CA ASN A 92 7.98 -1.13 5.35
C ASN A 92 8.40 -0.33 6.58
N ASN A 93 8.41 1.00 6.48
CA ASN A 93 8.76 1.89 7.58
C ASN A 93 7.53 2.27 8.44
N ILE A 94 6.33 2.04 7.91
CA ILE A 94 5.07 2.39 8.56
C ILE A 94 4.52 1.19 9.31
N ILE A 95 4.44 0.02 8.66
CA ILE A 95 3.84 -1.16 9.27
C ILE A 95 4.89 -1.90 10.08
N THR A 96 4.71 -1.88 11.40
CA THR A 96 5.60 -2.48 12.40
C THR A 96 4.87 -3.52 13.24
N ALA A 97 5.63 -4.31 13.98
CA ALA A 97 5.11 -5.22 14.99
C ALA A 97 5.56 -4.78 16.39
N THR A 98 4.69 -4.93 17.38
CA THR A 98 4.99 -4.66 18.80
C THR A 98 4.31 -5.68 19.71
N LYS A 99 4.49 -5.55 21.02
CA LYS A 99 3.77 -6.33 22.02
C LYS A 99 2.82 -5.43 22.83
N SER A 100 1.63 -5.93 23.12
CA SER A 100 0.75 -5.36 24.14
C SER A 100 1.33 -5.55 25.54
N GLN A 101 0.72 -4.91 26.54
CA GLN A 101 1.08 -5.10 27.95
C GLN A 101 0.87 -6.54 28.44
N ASN A 102 -0.12 -7.24 27.87
CA ASN A 102 -0.43 -8.64 28.18
C ASN A 102 0.40 -9.65 27.33
N GLY A 103 1.36 -9.17 26.53
CA GLY A 103 2.30 -10.01 25.77
C GLY A 103 1.81 -10.50 24.40
N GLN A 104 0.59 -10.15 23.99
CA GLN A 104 0.08 -10.41 22.65
C GLN A 104 0.87 -9.62 21.60
N SER A 105 1.13 -10.23 20.45
CA SER A 105 1.79 -9.54 19.34
C SER A 105 0.79 -8.74 18.54
N LEU A 106 1.13 -7.50 18.23
CA LEU A 106 0.28 -6.53 17.56
C LEU A 106 0.96 -6.01 16.30
N ILE A 107 0.18 -5.74 15.25
CA ILE A 107 0.59 -5.02 14.05
C ILE A 107 0.10 -3.58 14.14
N CYS A 108 0.98 -2.62 13.89
CA CYS A 108 0.70 -1.19 14.02
C CYS A 108 1.13 -0.42 12.77
N ALA A 109 0.53 0.75 12.57
CA ALA A 109 1.15 1.82 11.80
C ALA A 109 1.94 2.72 12.76
N ALA A 110 3.25 2.76 12.61
CA ALA A 110 4.14 3.64 13.35
C ALA A 110 4.01 5.07 12.82
N ASN A 111 3.81 6.02 13.73
CA ASN A 111 3.94 7.44 13.42
C ASN A 111 5.43 7.81 13.44
N SER A 112 5.94 8.33 12.33
CA SER A 112 7.35 8.71 12.20
C SER A 112 7.76 9.91 13.06
N GLN A 113 6.81 10.71 13.54
CA GLN A 113 7.08 11.91 14.34
C GLN A 113 7.31 11.61 15.82
N ASP A 114 6.49 10.73 16.40
CA ASP A 114 6.49 10.45 17.85
C ASP A 114 6.72 8.97 18.19
N GLY A 115 6.87 8.09 17.19
CA GLY A 115 7.06 6.66 17.35
C GLY A 115 5.81 5.92 17.86
N SER A 116 4.66 6.59 17.96
CA SER A 116 3.43 5.98 18.48
C SER A 116 2.94 4.84 17.57
N CYS A 117 2.47 3.76 18.19
CA CYS A 117 1.79 2.66 17.49
C CYS A 117 0.31 2.99 17.35
N ARG A 118 -0.12 3.26 16.11
CA ARG A 118 -1.54 3.27 15.76
C ARG A 118 -1.95 1.84 15.44
N LEU A 119 -2.61 1.20 16.39
CA LEU A 119 -2.95 -0.22 16.34
C LEU A 119 -3.80 -0.56 15.11
N LEU A 120 -3.33 -1.51 14.30
CA LEU A 120 -4.08 -2.08 13.19
C LEU A 120 -4.81 -3.33 13.67
N TYR A 121 -4.09 -4.40 14.01
CA TYR A 121 -4.71 -5.63 14.49
C TYR A 121 -3.77 -6.47 15.35
N GLN A 122 -4.33 -7.40 16.11
CA GLN A 122 -3.56 -8.43 16.80
C GLN A 122 -3.15 -9.54 15.83
N VAL A 123 -1.90 -9.99 15.93
CA VAL A 123 -1.36 -11.06 15.07
C VAL A 123 -2.25 -12.31 15.14
N PRO A 124 -2.75 -12.81 13.99
CA PRO A 124 -3.57 -14.04 13.95
C PRO A 124 -2.85 -15.25 14.55
N LYS A 125 -3.64 -16.16 15.14
CA LYS A 125 -3.11 -17.42 15.67
C LYS A 125 -2.38 -18.20 14.57
N GLY A 126 -1.20 -18.74 14.91
CA GLY A 126 -0.39 -19.53 13.99
C GLY A 126 0.56 -18.72 13.09
N LEU A 127 0.50 -17.38 13.12
CA LEU A 127 1.46 -16.51 12.44
C LEU A 127 2.48 -15.94 13.43
N THR A 128 3.72 -15.78 12.98
CA THR A 128 4.69 -14.92 13.66
C THR A 128 4.38 -13.43 13.39
N PRO A 129 4.86 -12.51 14.23
CA PRO A 129 4.64 -11.08 14.00
C PRO A 129 5.20 -10.60 12.66
N GLU A 130 6.35 -11.13 12.24
CA GLU A 130 6.95 -10.76 10.96
C GLU A 130 6.16 -11.30 9.77
N GLN A 131 5.63 -12.53 9.85
CA GLN A 131 4.74 -13.07 8.81
C GLN A 131 3.49 -12.21 8.66
N ALA A 132 2.83 -11.87 9.77
CA ALA A 132 1.63 -11.02 9.74
C ALA A 132 1.93 -9.62 9.19
N ARG A 133 3.09 -9.04 9.53
CA ARG A 133 3.56 -7.74 9.03
C ARG A 133 3.76 -7.77 7.51
N GLN A 134 4.49 -8.77 7.01
CA GLN A 134 4.80 -8.93 5.58
C GLN A 134 3.54 -9.19 4.75
N GLU A 135 2.64 -10.03 5.24
CA GLU A 135 1.37 -10.31 4.57
C GLU A 135 0.51 -9.05 4.41
N LEU A 136 0.50 -8.16 5.41
CA LEU A 136 -0.18 -6.87 5.28
C LEU A 136 0.53 -5.95 4.29
N ILE A 137 1.84 -5.77 4.43
CA ILE A 137 2.66 -4.93 3.53
C ILE A 137 2.46 -5.32 2.08
N LYS A 138 2.49 -6.62 1.78
CA LYS A 138 2.24 -7.15 0.43
C LYS A 138 0.87 -6.71 -0.10
N ARG A 139 -0.18 -6.83 0.70
CA ARG A 139 -1.56 -6.51 0.29
C ARG A 139 -1.84 -5.02 0.21
N VAL A 140 -1.21 -4.18 1.02
CA VAL A 140 -1.40 -2.71 0.94
C VAL A 140 -0.55 -2.06 -0.15
N ASN A 141 0.57 -2.67 -0.54
CA ASN A 141 1.38 -2.25 -1.69
C ASN A 141 0.74 -2.64 -3.03
N ASN A 142 0.28 -3.89 -3.13
CA ASN A 142 -0.30 -4.42 -4.35
C ASN A 142 -1.50 -5.34 -4.02
N PRO A 143 -2.65 -4.76 -3.67
CA PRO A 143 -3.90 -5.49 -3.50
C PRO A 143 -4.21 -6.37 -4.72
N SER A 144 -4.55 -7.63 -4.49
CA SER A 144 -4.86 -8.60 -5.55
C SER A 144 -6.15 -9.36 -5.23
N LEU A 145 -7.04 -9.47 -6.23
CA LEU A 145 -8.30 -10.22 -6.11
C LEU A 145 -8.10 -11.72 -5.88
N ASN A 146 -6.94 -12.28 -6.26
CA ASN A 146 -6.67 -13.71 -6.18
C ASN A 146 -6.06 -14.14 -4.85
N THR A 147 -5.75 -13.19 -3.95
CA THR A 147 -5.20 -13.48 -2.63
C THR A 147 -6.31 -13.35 -1.58
N PRO A 148 -6.59 -14.38 -0.77
CA PRO A 148 -7.56 -14.26 0.31
C PRO A 148 -7.20 -13.12 1.29
N PRO A 149 -8.21 -12.44 1.84
CA PRO A 149 -8.00 -11.42 2.87
C PRO A 149 -7.37 -12.05 4.11
N ILE A 150 -6.63 -11.24 4.87
CA ILE A 150 -6.14 -11.65 6.18
C ILE A 150 -7.36 -11.83 7.08
N GLN A 151 -7.60 -13.06 7.51
CA GLN A 151 -8.61 -13.34 8.52
C GLN A 151 -8.01 -13.03 9.87
N VAL A 152 -8.68 -12.17 10.61
CA VAL A 152 -8.23 -11.81 11.93
C VAL A 152 -9.41 -11.98 12.89
N ASN A 153 -9.17 -12.78 13.93
CA ASN A 153 -10.14 -13.46 14.78
C ASN A 153 -9.74 -13.35 16.25
#